data_AF-A0A1H4ZVN3-F1
#
_entry.id   AF-A0A1H4ZVN3-F1
#
_cell.length_a   1.000
_cell.length_b   1.000
_cell.length_c   1.000
_cell.angle_alpha   90.00
_cell.angle_beta   90.00
_cell.angle_gamma   90.00
#
_symmetry.space_group_name_H-M   'P 1'
#
loop_
_entity.id
_entity.type
_entity.pdbx_description
1 polymer ?
#
loop_
_entity_poly.entity_id
_entity_poly.type
_entity_poly.pdbx_seq_one_letter_code
_entity_poly.pdbx_strand_id
1 'polypeptide(L)'
;MKFNSKTLSQMLKNPRLLMEYQTTGRIPVELEAKAPQGPLIDLLESIYPRERARITAVVVGDALGYTGARRFHNAAQALQWAKPQHPHNAPAESWRNKRFNKKLTIDDLALCSIIPPDIISGWWQRNSHLQHLRKPTE
;
A
#
# COMPACT_ATOMS: atom_id res chain seq x y z
N MET A 1 15.49 -9.91 13.75
CA MET A 1 14.09 -9.57 14.06
C MET A 1 14.09 -8.18 14.70
N LYS A 2 13.61 -7.13 14.03
CA LYS A 2 13.69 -5.76 14.57
C LYS A 2 12.44 -5.46 15.41
N PHE A 3 12.66 -5.26 16.71
CA PHE A 3 11.65 -4.99 17.71
C PHE A 3 11.17 -3.53 17.61
N ASN A 4 9.85 -3.29 17.57
CA ASN A 4 9.28 -1.94 17.57
C ASN A 4 9.07 -1.46 19.02
N SER A 5 9.53 -0.25 19.36
CA SER A 5 9.45 0.32 20.71
C SER A 5 8.01 0.41 21.23
N LYS A 6 7.05 0.69 20.35
CA LYS A 6 5.62 0.75 20.70
C LYS A 6 5.07 -0.61 21.10
N THR A 7 5.49 -1.66 20.39
CA THR A 7 5.14 -3.06 20.68
C THR A 7 5.74 -3.50 22.02
N LEU A 8 6.98 -3.11 22.30
CA LEU A 8 7.64 -3.34 23.60
C LEU A 8 6.88 -2.66 24.75
N SER A 9 6.51 -1.39 24.60
CA SER A 9 5.72 -0.69 25.61
C SER A 9 4.35 -1.32 25.84
N GLN A 10 3.73 -1.91 24.82
CA GLN A 10 2.46 -2.63 24.98
C GLN A 10 2.63 -3.98 25.67
N MET A 11 3.70 -4.73 25.37
CA MET A 11 4.04 -5.97 26.09
C MET A 11 4.35 -5.69 27.56
N LEU A 12 5.14 -4.65 27.87
CA LEU A 12 5.45 -4.27 29.25
C LEU A 12 4.23 -3.86 30.07
N LYS A 13 3.18 -3.33 29.40
CA LYS A 13 1.92 -2.96 30.04
C LYS A 13 0.96 -4.15 30.24
N ASN A 14 1.17 -5.27 29.54
CA ASN A 14 0.32 -6.44 29.62
C ASN A 14 1.16 -7.70 29.92
N PRO A 15 1.22 -8.16 31.18
CA PRO A 15 2.11 -9.25 31.59
C PRO A 15 1.81 -10.56 30.87
N ARG A 16 0.57 -10.77 30.39
CA ARG A 16 0.21 -11.95 29.59
C ARG A 16 0.93 -11.95 28.23
N LEU A 17 0.96 -10.80 27.55
CA LEU A 17 1.62 -10.65 26.25
C LEU A 17 3.15 -10.71 26.36
N LEU A 18 3.70 -10.20 27.45
CA LEU A 18 5.11 -10.35 27.77
C LEU A 18 5.46 -11.82 27.98
N MET A 19 4.66 -12.55 28.76
CA MET A 19 4.88 -13.97 29.05
C MET A 19 4.79 -14.83 27.79
N GLU A 20 3.77 -14.60 26.97
CA GLU A 20 3.62 -15.28 25.68
C GLU A 20 4.83 -15.04 24.75
N TYR A 21 5.32 -13.80 24.67
CA TYR A 21 6.54 -13.48 23.94
C TYR A 21 7.77 -14.19 24.53
N GLN A 22 7.93 -14.22 25.86
CA GLN A 22 9.04 -14.90 26.52
C GLN A 22 9.02 -16.42 26.31
N THR A 23 7.83 -17.04 26.29
CA THR A 23 7.68 -18.49 26.12
C THR A 23 7.82 -18.92 24.65
N THR A 24 7.29 -18.14 23.72
CA THR A 24 7.22 -18.54 22.29
C THR A 24 8.30 -17.92 21.41
N GLY A 25 8.95 -16.86 21.87
CA GLY A 25 9.89 -16.05 21.09
C GLY A 25 9.25 -15.27 19.94
N ARG A 26 7.91 -15.25 19.84
CA ARG A 26 7.16 -14.58 18.77
C ARG A 26 6.32 -13.44 19.33
N ILE A 27 6.20 -12.37 18.55
CA ILE A 27 5.32 -11.24 18.90
C ILE A 27 3.88 -11.79 18.92
N PRO A 28 3.10 -11.56 20.00
CA PRO A 28 1.71 -11.98 20.07
C PRO A 28 0.91 -11.43 18.89
N VAL A 29 0.04 -12.26 18.31
CA VAL A 29 -0.79 -11.92 17.14
C VAL A 29 -1.61 -10.65 17.39
N GLU A 30 -2.02 -10.44 18.65
CA GLU A 30 -2.75 -9.25 19.10
C GLU A 30 -1.97 -7.94 18.92
N LEU A 31 -0.64 -8.03 18.89
CA LEU A 31 0.28 -6.92 18.69
C LEU A 31 0.88 -6.88 17.28
N GLU A 32 0.49 -7.82 16.41
CA GLU A 32 0.84 -7.74 15.00
C GLU A 32 0.22 -6.48 14.39
N ALA A 33 1.05 -5.66 13.75
CA ALA A 33 0.58 -4.48 13.07
C ALA A 33 -0.39 -4.91 11.96
N LYS A 34 -1.64 -4.43 12.03
CA LYS A 34 -2.63 -4.66 10.97
C LYS A 34 -2.01 -4.32 9.62
N ALA A 35 -2.24 -5.18 8.63
CA ALA A 35 -1.79 -4.93 7.27
C ALA A 35 -2.27 -3.54 6.81
N PRO A 36 -1.39 -2.70 6.26
CA PRO A 36 -1.82 -1.40 5.77
C PRO A 36 -2.84 -1.60 4.65
N GLN A 37 -3.90 -0.81 4.70
CA GLN A 37 -4.98 -0.77 3.73
C GLN A 37 -5.03 0.62 3.11
N GLY A 38 -5.70 0.79 1.97
CA GLY A 38 -6.00 2.12 1.45
C GLY A 38 -6.10 2.16 -0.07
N PRO A 39 -6.62 3.27 -0.63
CA PRO A 39 -7.01 3.31 -2.04
C PRO A 39 -5.87 2.99 -3.01
N LEU A 40 -4.63 3.40 -2.70
CA LEU A 40 -3.47 3.08 -3.54
C LEU A 40 -3.12 1.59 -3.48
N ILE A 41 -3.18 0.99 -2.29
CA ILE A 41 -2.89 -0.43 -2.09
C ILE A 41 -3.94 -1.24 -2.85
N ASP A 42 -5.22 -0.90 -2.71
CA ASP A 42 -6.33 -1.57 -3.39
C ASP A 42 -6.17 -1.49 -4.92
N LEU A 43 -5.80 -0.31 -5.44
CA LEU A 43 -5.51 -0.14 -6.86
C LEU A 43 -4.32 -0.99 -7.31
N LEU A 44 -3.20 -0.93 -6.60
CA LEU A 44 -2.00 -1.68 -6.96
C LEU A 44 -2.23 -3.19 -6.88
N GLU A 45 -3.02 -3.66 -5.92
CA GLU A 45 -3.39 -5.08 -5.78
C GLU A 45 -4.32 -5.56 -6.90
N SER A 46 -5.16 -4.68 -7.46
CA SER A 46 -6.01 -4.99 -8.62
C SER A 46 -5.23 -5.17 -9.95
N ILE A 47 -3.98 -4.72 -10.01
CA ILE A 47 -3.08 -4.85 -11.16
C ILE A 47 -2.28 -6.15 -11.02
N TYR A 48 -2.14 -6.93 -12.10
CA TYR A 48 -1.43 -8.20 -12.00
C TYR A 48 0.06 -8.00 -11.67
N PRO A 49 0.72 -8.94 -10.96
CA PRO A 49 2.12 -8.81 -10.58
C PRO A 49 3.06 -8.52 -11.76
N ARG A 50 2.83 -9.16 -12.92
CA ARG A 50 3.61 -8.94 -14.15
C ARG A 50 3.39 -7.55 -14.75
N GLU A 51 2.16 -7.02 -14.67
CA GLU A 51 1.82 -5.68 -15.15
C GLU A 51 2.44 -4.61 -14.24
N ARG A 52 2.42 -4.81 -12.92
CA ARG A 52 3.04 -3.88 -11.95
C ARG A 52 4.53 -3.64 -12.20
N ALA A 53 5.26 -4.65 -12.68
CA ALA A 53 6.68 -4.51 -13.01
C ALA A 53 6.92 -3.64 -14.26
N ARG A 54 5.93 -3.55 -15.16
CA ARG A 54 6.00 -2.78 -16.41
C ARG A 54 5.51 -1.33 -16.25
N ILE A 55 4.78 -1.02 -15.19
CA ILE A 55 4.41 0.36 -14.84
C ILE A 55 5.62 1.03 -14.20
N THR A 56 6.17 2.06 -14.85
CA THR A 56 7.42 2.71 -14.45
C THR A 56 7.23 4.17 -14.04
N ALA A 57 8.28 4.78 -13.48
CA ALA A 57 8.32 6.19 -13.08
C ALA A 57 7.16 6.60 -12.15
N VAL A 58 6.82 5.72 -11.19
CA VAL A 58 5.69 5.92 -10.28
C VAL A 58 6.02 6.99 -9.25
N VAL A 59 5.17 8.00 -9.16
CA VAL A 59 5.23 9.07 -8.16
C VAL A 59 4.04 8.96 -7.21
N VAL A 60 4.30 8.59 -5.97
CA VAL A 60 3.29 8.53 -4.90
C VAL A 60 3.27 9.85 -4.15
N GLY A 61 2.13 10.55 -4.22
CA GLY A 61 1.91 11.78 -3.46
C GLY A 61 0.43 12.08 -3.22
N ASP A 62 0.07 13.36 -3.07
CA ASP A 62 -1.25 13.76 -2.56
C ASP A 62 -2.40 13.27 -3.45
N ALA A 63 -2.17 13.20 -4.77
CA ALA A 63 -3.13 12.66 -5.74
C ALA A 63 -3.49 11.19 -5.50
N LEU A 64 -2.58 10.44 -4.86
CA LEU A 64 -2.72 9.02 -4.52
C LEU A 64 -2.96 8.81 -3.01
N GLY A 65 -3.21 9.88 -2.25
CA GLY A 65 -3.57 9.81 -0.83
C GLY A 65 -2.39 9.79 0.15
N TYR A 66 -1.22 10.27 -0.26
CA TYR A 66 -0.03 10.37 0.60
C TYR A 66 0.50 11.79 0.66
N THR A 67 0.88 12.24 1.86
CA THR A 67 1.50 13.55 2.06
C THR A 67 2.91 13.56 1.50
N GLY A 68 3.26 14.59 0.73
CA GLY A 68 4.57 14.72 0.09
C GLY A 68 4.67 13.91 -1.20
N ALA A 69 5.89 13.71 -1.73
CA ALA A 69 6.10 12.98 -2.98
C ALA A 69 7.25 11.98 -2.86
N ARG A 70 7.00 10.73 -3.25
CA ARG A 70 8.00 9.64 -3.31
C ARG A 70 8.02 9.04 -4.70
N ARG A 71 9.21 8.88 -5.25
CA ARG A 71 9.42 8.29 -6.58
C ARG A 71 9.89 6.86 -6.44
N PHE A 72 9.34 5.99 -7.29
CA PHE A 72 9.67 4.58 -7.37
C PHE A 72 9.97 4.22 -8.83
N HIS A 73 10.85 3.23 -9.03
CA HIS A 73 11.15 2.78 -10.38
C HIS A 73 9.93 2.13 -11.03
N ASN A 74 9.17 1.34 -10.28
CA ASN A 74 7.97 0.68 -10.74
C ASN A 74 6.86 0.57 -9.68
N ALA A 75 5.67 0.16 -10.12
CA ALA A 75 4.50 0.01 -9.25
C ALA A 75 4.64 -1.12 -8.22
N ALA A 76 5.45 -2.14 -8.52
CA ALA A 76 5.74 -3.20 -7.56
C ALA A 76 6.53 -2.68 -6.33
N GLN A 77 7.52 -1.80 -6.55
CA GLN A 77 8.26 -1.13 -5.48
C GLN A 77 7.35 -0.20 -4.68
N ALA A 78 6.46 0.54 -5.35
CA ALA A 78 5.47 1.38 -4.67
C ALA A 78 4.54 0.55 -3.77
N LEU A 79 4.07 -0.62 -4.24
CA LEU A 79 3.26 -1.55 -3.44
C LEU A 79 4.05 -2.11 -2.26
N GLN A 80 5.31 -2.50 -2.45
CA GLN A 80 6.14 -3.01 -1.36
C GLN A 80 6.40 -1.95 -0.27
N TRP A 81 6.53 -0.68 -0.67
CA TRP A 81 6.64 0.43 0.26
C TRP A 81 5.32 0.70 0.99
N ALA A 82 4.18 0.63 0.28
CA ALA A 82 2.85 0.87 0.84
C ALA A 82 2.38 -0.28 1.75
N LYS A 83 2.64 -1.52 1.34
CA LYS A 83 2.26 -2.77 2.00
C LYS A 83 3.47 -3.73 2.05
N PRO A 84 4.39 -3.54 3.00
CA PRO A 84 5.51 -4.44 3.18
C PRO A 84 5.03 -5.79 3.70
N GLN A 85 5.75 -6.86 3.33
CA GLN A 85 5.47 -8.22 3.81
C GLN A 85 5.57 -8.34 5.34
N HIS A 86 6.39 -7.50 5.96
CA HIS A 86 6.51 -7.39 7.41
C HIS A 86 5.94 -6.05 7.88
N PRO A 87 4.69 -6.02 8.38
CA PRO A 87 3.95 -4.78 8.66
C PRO A 87 4.55 -3.95 9.81
N HIS A 88 5.48 -4.52 10.60
CA HIS A 88 6.18 -3.81 11.68
C HIS A 88 6.96 -2.58 11.20
N ASN A 89 7.34 -2.54 9.92
CA ASN A 89 7.98 -1.41 9.26
C ASN A 89 7.14 -0.98 8.06
N ALA A 90 5.94 -0.41 8.28
CA ALA A 90 5.15 0.22 7.24
C ALA A 90 5.55 1.70 7.07
N PRO A 91 6.57 2.04 6.26
CA PRO A 91 7.04 3.42 6.11
C PRO A 91 5.97 4.33 5.50
N ALA A 92 5.01 3.77 4.78
CA ALA A 92 3.95 4.52 4.13
C ALA A 92 2.87 5.01 5.09
N GLU A 93 2.68 4.37 6.25
CA GLU A 93 1.59 4.72 7.18
C GLU A 93 1.80 6.11 7.81
N SER A 94 3.04 6.53 8.05
CA SER A 94 3.33 7.89 8.52
C SER A 94 3.14 8.97 7.45
N TRP A 95 3.06 8.59 6.18
CA TRP A 95 2.85 9.48 5.03
C TRP A 95 1.41 9.43 4.55
N ARG A 96 0.59 8.53 5.09
CA ARG A 96 -0.76 8.28 4.58
C ARG A 96 -1.71 9.38 5.04
N ASN A 97 -2.45 9.96 4.09
CA ASN A 97 -3.56 10.84 4.42
C ASN A 97 -4.81 10.01 4.75
N LYS A 98 -5.14 9.88 6.03
CA LYS A 98 -6.29 9.09 6.52
C LYS A 98 -7.66 9.66 6.10
N ARG A 99 -7.72 10.91 5.67
CA ARG A 99 -8.95 11.55 5.15
C ARG A 99 -9.15 11.27 3.66
N PHE A 100 -8.15 10.70 2.99
CA PHE A 100 -8.24 10.38 1.58
C PHE A 100 -9.09 9.12 1.35
N ASN A 101 -10.32 9.34 0.92
CA ASN A 101 -11.30 8.27 0.67
C ASN A 101 -11.69 8.15 -0.81
N LYS A 102 -10.98 8.85 -1.71
CA LYS A 102 -11.24 8.79 -3.14
C LYS A 102 -10.88 7.39 -3.66
N LYS A 103 -11.78 6.78 -4.43
CA LYS A 103 -11.50 5.54 -5.15
C LYS A 103 -10.54 5.85 -6.31
N LEU A 104 -9.39 5.19 -6.32
CA LEU A 104 -8.37 5.38 -7.34
C LEU A 104 -8.60 4.41 -8.51
N THR A 105 -8.29 4.89 -9.71
CA THR A 105 -8.38 4.12 -10.95
C THR A 105 -7.02 4.06 -11.66
N ILE A 106 -6.91 3.22 -12.70
CA ILE A 106 -5.70 3.16 -13.52
C ILE A 106 -5.38 4.51 -14.18
N ASP A 107 -6.39 5.33 -14.47
CA ASP A 107 -6.21 6.66 -15.05
C ASP A 107 -5.59 7.64 -14.03
N ASP A 108 -5.99 7.55 -12.74
CA ASP A 108 -5.35 8.35 -11.69
C ASP A 108 -3.88 7.95 -11.50
N LEU A 109 -3.54 6.66 -11.68
CA LEU A 109 -2.16 6.19 -11.66
C LEU A 109 -1.38 6.66 -12.90
N ALA A 110 -2.02 6.73 -14.07
CA ALA A 110 -1.42 7.20 -15.32
C ALA A 110 -0.98 8.66 -15.26
N LEU A 111 -1.63 9.49 -14.44
CA LEU A 111 -1.20 10.88 -14.21
C LEU A 111 0.13 10.99 -13.44
N CYS A 112 0.50 9.92 -12.72
CA CYS A 112 1.67 9.92 -11.84
C CYS A 112 2.67 8.80 -12.18
N SER A 113 2.53 8.15 -13.35
CA SER A 113 3.40 7.06 -13.78
C SER A 113 3.33 6.84 -15.29
N ILE A 114 4.27 6.07 -15.82
CA ILE A 114 4.26 5.63 -17.21
C ILE A 114 3.63 4.23 -17.24
N ILE A 115 2.44 4.13 -17.83
CA ILE A 115 1.68 2.88 -17.94
C ILE A 115 1.56 2.49 -19.42
N PRO A 116 2.01 1.29 -19.81
CA PRO A 116 1.74 0.73 -21.14
C PRO A 116 0.23 0.69 -21.47
N PRO A 117 -0.18 1.05 -22.71
CA PRO A 117 -1.60 1.18 -23.08
C PRO A 117 -2.37 -0.15 -23.05
N ASP A 118 -1.67 -1.28 -23.25
CA ASP A 118 -2.23 -2.62 -23.11
C ASP A 118 -2.67 -2.90 -21.66
N ILE A 119 -1.94 -2.37 -20.67
CA ILE A 119 -2.27 -2.50 -19.26
C ILE A 119 -3.48 -1.64 -18.90
N ILE A 120 -3.56 -0.41 -19.41
CA ILE A 120 -4.72 0.48 -19.21
C ILE A 120 -5.99 -0.19 -19.74
N SER A 121 -5.93 -0.65 -20.99
CA SER A 121 -7.06 -1.29 -21.66
C SER A 121 -7.47 -2.59 -20.95
N GLY A 122 -6.50 -3.44 -20.63
CA GLY A 122 -6.72 -4.70 -19.92
C GLY A 122 -7.29 -4.49 -18.51
N TRP A 123 -6.83 -3.46 -17.79
CA TRP A 123 -7.38 -3.13 -16.47
C TRP A 123 -8.83 -2.67 -16.57
N TRP A 124 -9.18 -1.81 -17.54
CA TRP A 124 -10.55 -1.35 -17.75
C TRP A 124 -11.52 -2.46 -18.18
N GLN A 125 -11.04 -3.42 -18.98
CA GLN A 125 -11.83 -4.61 -19.35
C GLN A 125 -12.18 -5.45 -18.12
N ARG A 126 -11.21 -5.66 -17.21
CA ARG A 126 -11.43 -6.43 -15.98
C ARG A 126 -12.24 -5.67 -14.92
N ASN A 127 -12.16 -4.35 -14.91
CA ASN A 127 -12.84 -3.47 -13.96
C ASN A 127 -14.02 -2.72 -14.59
N SER A 128 -14.86 -3.44 -15.34
CA SER A 128 -16.02 -2.88 -16.05
C SER A 128 -16.98 -2.11 -15.12
N HIS A 129 -17.15 -2.58 -13.89
CA HIS A 129 -17.97 -1.93 -12.87
C HIS A 129 -17.49 -0.51 -12.48
N LEU A 130 -16.24 -0.15 -12.80
CA LEU A 130 -15.67 1.18 -12.54
C LEU A 130 -15.73 2.10 -13.75
N GLN A 131 -16.27 1.69 -14.89
CA GLN A 131 -16.21 2.49 -16.12
C GLN A 131 -16.86 3.87 -16.00
N HIS A 132 -17.83 4.03 -15.09
CA HIS A 132 -18.43 5.34 -14.77
C HIS A 132 -17.42 6.35 -14.16
N LEU A 133 -16.27 5.89 -13.68
CA LEU A 133 -15.17 6.72 -13.16
C LEU A 133 -14.09 7.03 -14.20
N ARG A 134 -14.19 6.45 -15.40
CA ARG A 134 -13.20 6.63 -16.46
C ARG A 134 -13.22 8.08 -16.91
N LYS A 135 -12.05 8.72 -16.95
CA LYS A 135 -11.95 10.10 -17.42
C LYS A 135 -11.83 10.12 -18.94
N PRO A 136 -12.48 11.08 -19.64
CA PRO A 136 -12.21 11.28 -21.05
C PRO A 136 -10.73 11.62 -21.25
N THR A 137 -10.11 10.99 -22.23
CA THR A 137 -8.75 11.32 -22.66
C THR A 137 -8.83 12.63 -23.46
N GLU A 138 -8.40 13.74 -22.88
CA GLU A 138 -8.21 15.02 -23.59
C GLU A 138 -6.99 14.97 -24.51
#